data_AF-A0A3R7YBW7-F1
#
_entry.id   AF-A0A3R7YBW7-F1
#
_cell.length_a   1.000
_cell.length_b   1.000
_cell.length_c   1.000
_cell.angle_alpha   90.00
_cell.angle_beta   90.00
_cell.angle_gamma   90.00
#
_symmetry.space_group_name_H-M   'P 1'
#
loop_
_entity.id
_entity.type
_entity.pdbx_description
1 polymer ?
#
loop_
_entity_poly.entity_id
_entity_poly.type
_entity_poly.pdbx_seq_one_letter_code
_entity_poly.pdbx_strand_id
1 'polypeptide(L)'
;MAQFYLDLFARPGDKVHVGMLNVTDDHPTLMTFADVHALFHSFGMVLRFALTDAKYTMTSGAFSVERDAVDVPATMFSYFCTRRETMALISGHYVTGEPLPDKLFESMIAAKQFMAATTLLQQVHFAALDLALHQQSVTPSSSSLSTVRTAVANKYVQETVV
;
A
#
# COMPACT_ATOMS: atom_id res chain seq x y z
N MET A 1 8.58 -21.45 16.76
CA MET A 1 9.23 -20.15 16.49
C MET A 1 8.80 -19.73 15.11
N ALA A 2 8.03 -18.66 14.95
CA ALA A 2 7.63 -18.18 13.62
C ALA A 2 8.84 -17.47 12.99
N GLN A 3 9.26 -17.92 11.80
CA GLN A 3 10.33 -17.30 11.04
C GLN A 3 9.68 -16.61 9.83
N PHE A 4 9.89 -15.29 9.71
CA PHE A 4 9.38 -14.49 8.61
C PHE A 4 10.54 -14.15 7.68
N TYR A 5 10.32 -14.27 6.37
CA TYR A 5 11.28 -13.87 5.34
C TYR A 5 10.68 -12.71 4.56
N LEU A 6 11.41 -11.59 4.48
CA LEU A 6 11.02 -10.44 3.69
C LEU A 6 11.95 -10.35 2.49
N ASP A 7 11.45 -10.67 1.30
CA ASP A 7 12.20 -10.52 0.07
C ASP A 7 11.95 -9.12 -0.51
N LEU A 8 13.00 -8.30 -0.52
CA LEU A 8 12.93 -6.90 -0.94
C LEU A 8 13.33 -6.70 -2.41
N PHE A 9 13.89 -7.73 -3.05
CA PHE A 9 14.57 -7.61 -4.34
C PHE A 9 13.70 -8.13 -5.46
N ALA A 10 13.46 -7.32 -6.49
CA ALA A 10 12.69 -7.76 -7.64
C ALA A 10 13.46 -8.78 -8.50
N ARG A 11 12.92 -9.99 -8.74
CA ARG A 11 13.48 -10.99 -9.66
C ARG A 11 12.53 -11.31 -10.83
N PRO A 12 13.05 -11.56 -12.05
CA PRO A 12 12.22 -12.00 -13.16
C PRO A 12 11.64 -13.41 -12.89
N GLY A 13 10.33 -13.51 -12.70
CA GLY A 13 9.60 -14.80 -12.67
C GLY A 13 8.84 -15.16 -11.38
N ASP A 14 8.92 -14.36 -10.32
CA ASP A 14 8.25 -14.66 -9.04
C ASP A 14 6.74 -14.35 -9.06
N LYS A 15 5.93 -15.24 -8.47
CA LYS A 15 4.46 -15.21 -8.55
C LYS A 15 3.79 -14.27 -7.52
N VAL A 16 4.52 -13.84 -6.49
CA VAL A 16 4.09 -12.80 -5.54
C VAL A 16 5.35 -12.08 -5.04
N HIS A 17 5.41 -10.77 -5.22
CA HIS A 17 6.62 -9.99 -4.97
C HIS A 17 6.29 -8.58 -4.45
N VAL A 18 6.96 -8.16 -3.38
CA VAL A 18 7.04 -6.75 -2.97
C VAL A 18 8.46 -6.29 -3.34
N GLY A 19 8.75 -6.32 -4.64
CA GLY A 19 10.07 -5.93 -5.16
C GLY A 19 10.21 -4.41 -5.11
N MET A 20 10.93 -3.88 -4.12
CA MET A 20 11.10 -2.43 -3.92
C MET A 20 12.49 -1.95 -4.35
N LEU A 21 13.46 -2.87 -4.40
CA LEU A 21 14.88 -2.55 -4.48
C LEU A 21 15.52 -3.08 -5.76
N ASN A 22 16.35 -2.24 -6.37
CA ASN A 22 17.30 -2.62 -7.42
C ASN A 22 18.71 -2.45 -6.86
N VAL A 23 19.52 -3.51 -6.88
CA VAL A 23 20.88 -3.51 -6.30
C VAL A 23 21.89 -3.16 -7.37
N THR A 24 22.78 -2.21 -7.07
CA THR A 24 24.06 -2.06 -7.78
C THR A 24 25.17 -2.48 -6.82
N ASP A 25 26.14 -3.26 -7.31
CA ASP A 25 27.10 -4.00 -6.47
C ASP A 25 28.00 -3.11 -5.58
N ASP A 26 28.13 -1.81 -5.89
CA ASP A 26 29.09 -0.91 -5.24
C ASP A 26 28.49 0.07 -4.21
N HIS A 27 27.16 0.14 -4.06
CA HIS A 27 26.50 1.13 -3.20
C HIS A 27 25.33 0.57 -2.38
N PRO A 28 25.07 1.10 -1.16
CA PRO A 28 23.90 0.71 -0.39
C PRO A 28 22.62 1.05 -1.14
N THR A 29 21.60 0.20 -1.01
CA THR A 29 20.32 0.46 -1.68
C THR A 29 19.61 1.64 -1.02
N LEU A 30 19.38 2.70 -1.80
CA LEU A 30 18.62 3.87 -1.38
C LEU A 30 17.14 3.65 -1.69
N MET A 31 16.29 3.94 -0.72
CA MET A 31 14.84 3.77 -0.82
C MET A 31 14.16 5.11 -1.06
N THR A 32 13.14 5.12 -1.93
CA THR A 32 12.23 6.26 -1.98
C THR A 32 11.32 6.27 -0.75
N PHE A 33 10.68 7.40 -0.45
CA PHE A 33 9.71 7.45 0.64
C PHE A 33 8.52 6.50 0.42
N ALA A 34 8.13 6.25 -0.84
CA ALA A 34 7.09 5.28 -1.17
C ALA A 34 7.53 3.85 -0.83
N ASP A 35 8.81 3.52 -1.08
CA ASP A 35 9.36 2.21 -0.73
C ASP A 35 9.41 2.03 0.79
N VAL A 36 9.85 3.05 1.54
CA VAL A 36 9.83 3.00 3.01
C VAL A 36 8.40 2.86 3.54
N HIS A 37 7.44 3.55 2.94
CA HIS A 37 6.04 3.44 3.33
C HIS A 37 5.47 2.03 3.09
N ALA A 38 5.73 1.42 1.94
CA ALA A 38 5.24 0.07 1.65
C ALA A 38 6.04 -1.02 2.38
N LEU A 39 7.30 -0.77 2.78
CA LEU A 39 8.03 -1.60 3.71
C LEU A 39 7.32 -1.65 5.08
N PHE A 40 6.97 -0.49 5.64
CA PHE A 40 6.22 -0.42 6.90
C PHE A 40 4.84 -1.08 6.78
N HIS A 41 4.16 -0.90 5.65
CA HIS A 41 2.90 -1.58 5.41
C HIS A 41 3.05 -3.11 5.48
N SER A 42 4.02 -3.66 4.76
CA SER A 42 4.33 -5.09 4.77
C SER A 42 4.74 -5.58 6.17
N PHE A 43 5.52 -4.78 6.90
CA PHE A 43 5.91 -5.10 8.27
C PHE A 43 4.71 -5.11 9.22
N GLY A 44 3.74 -4.20 9.06
CA GLY A 44 2.49 -4.23 9.83
C GLY A 44 1.68 -5.51 9.60
N MET A 45 1.71 -6.07 8.39
CA MET A 45 1.14 -7.40 8.13
C MET A 45 1.91 -8.49 8.88
N VAL A 46 3.24 -8.45 8.88
CA VAL A 46 4.07 -9.42 9.62
C VAL A 46 3.78 -9.36 11.13
N LEU A 47 3.68 -8.16 11.70
CA LEU A 47 3.37 -7.97 13.12
C LEU A 47 2.04 -8.61 13.51
N ARG A 48 1.01 -8.55 12.66
CA ARG A 48 -0.27 -9.23 12.92
C ARG A 48 -0.09 -10.74 13.12
N PHE A 49 0.76 -11.39 12.31
CA PHE A 49 1.05 -12.81 12.47
C PHE A 49 2.00 -13.11 13.63
N ALA A 50 2.97 -12.22 13.88
CA ALA A 50 3.96 -12.42 14.94
C ALA A 50 3.37 -12.21 16.35
N LEU A 51 2.40 -11.31 16.49
CA LEU A 51 1.83 -10.89 17.78
C LEU A 51 0.46 -11.50 18.08
N THR A 52 -0.03 -12.42 17.24
CA THR A 52 -1.31 -13.08 17.49
C THR A 52 -1.20 -14.02 18.70
N ASP A 53 -2.09 -13.83 19.68
CA ASP A 53 -2.24 -14.72 20.86
C ASP A 53 -3.52 -15.57 20.75
N ALA A 54 -4.06 -15.71 19.54
CA ALA A 54 -5.27 -16.50 19.32
C ALA A 54 -4.96 -17.98 19.55
N LYS A 55 -5.78 -18.62 20.39
CA LYS A 55 -5.62 -20.03 20.78
C LYS A 55 -5.80 -21.02 19.61
N TYR A 56 -6.61 -20.67 18.61
CA TYR A 56 -6.91 -21.54 17.47
C TYR A 56 -6.31 -20.97 16.20
N THR A 57 -5.69 -21.84 15.38
CA THR A 57 -5.05 -21.47 14.12
C THR A 57 -6.02 -20.78 13.16
N MET A 58 -7.27 -21.26 13.10
CA MET A 58 -8.33 -20.69 12.26
C MET A 58 -8.68 -19.24 12.61
N THR A 59 -8.40 -18.82 13.85
CA THR A 59 -8.63 -17.45 14.34
C THR A 59 -7.35 -16.64 14.52
N SER A 60 -6.20 -17.21 14.14
CA SER A 60 -4.89 -16.59 14.32
C SER A 60 -4.47 -15.75 13.12
N GLY A 61 -3.69 -14.70 13.35
CA GLY A 61 -3.17 -13.83 12.30
C GLY A 61 -4.27 -13.11 11.52
N ALA A 62 -4.46 -13.50 10.26
CA ALA A 62 -5.41 -12.87 9.33
C ALA A 62 -6.60 -13.78 8.93
N PHE A 63 -6.62 -15.05 9.35
CA PHE A 63 -7.54 -16.05 8.78
C PHE A 63 -9.02 -15.81 9.12
N SER A 64 -9.34 -15.24 10.27
CA SER A 64 -10.71 -14.98 10.72
C SER A 64 -11.06 -13.49 10.71
N VAL A 65 -10.28 -12.67 10.03
CA VAL A 65 -10.49 -11.21 10.00
C VAL A 65 -11.29 -10.88 8.76
N GLU A 66 -12.29 -10.03 8.91
CA GLU A 66 -13.11 -9.55 7.81
C GLU A 66 -12.23 -8.89 6.75
N ARG A 67 -12.58 -9.09 5.47
CA ARG A 67 -11.74 -8.70 4.34
C ARG A 67 -11.50 -7.18 4.26
N ASP A 68 -12.44 -6.38 4.74
CA ASP A 68 -12.35 -4.92 4.85
C ASP A 68 -11.50 -4.44 6.04
N ALA A 69 -11.24 -5.30 7.03
CA ALA A 69 -10.43 -4.99 8.21
C ALA A 69 -9.02 -5.58 8.18
N VAL A 70 -8.71 -6.45 7.21
CA VAL A 70 -7.45 -7.21 7.17
C VAL A 70 -6.22 -6.29 7.08
N ASP A 71 -6.32 -5.20 6.32
CA ASP A 71 -5.22 -4.26 6.05
C ASP A 71 -5.09 -3.12 7.06
N VAL A 72 -5.98 -3.05 8.06
CA VAL A 72 -5.96 -1.97 9.06
C VAL A 72 -4.62 -1.86 9.79
N PRO A 73 -4.00 -2.94 10.32
CA PRO A 73 -2.71 -2.83 11.00
C PRO A 73 -1.58 -2.41 10.07
N ALA A 74 -1.57 -2.91 8.83
CA ALA A 74 -0.57 -2.56 7.83
C ALA A 74 -0.64 -1.07 7.49
N THR A 75 -1.85 -0.57 7.27
CA THR A 75 -2.12 0.85 7.01
C THR A 75 -1.80 1.72 8.21
N MET A 76 -2.19 1.31 9.42
CA MET A 76 -1.84 2.01 10.66
C MET A 76 -0.32 2.10 10.83
N PHE A 77 0.40 1.01 10.57
CA PHE A 77 1.85 0.97 10.75
C PHE A 77 2.58 1.88 9.76
N SER A 78 2.10 2.00 8.52
CA SER A 78 2.72 2.89 7.53
C SER A 78 2.60 4.39 7.88
N TYR A 79 1.64 4.79 8.74
CA TYR A 79 1.56 6.16 9.26
C TYR A 79 2.74 6.52 10.17
N PHE A 80 3.46 5.57 10.78
CA PHE A 80 4.66 5.90 11.56
C PHE A 80 5.72 6.58 10.71
N CYS A 81 5.83 6.27 9.41
CA CYS A 81 6.74 6.95 8.48
C CYS A 81 6.47 8.46 8.35
N THR A 82 5.26 8.91 8.68
CA THR A 82 4.89 10.33 8.66
C THR A 82 5.15 11.06 9.97
N ARG A 83 5.63 10.37 11.01
CA ARG A 83 6.01 10.99 12.29
C ARG A 83 7.47 11.41 12.26
N ARG A 84 7.73 12.63 12.73
CA ARG A 84 9.09 13.19 12.80
C ARG A 84 10.03 12.32 13.62
N GLU A 85 9.56 11.86 14.78
CA GLU A 85 10.33 11.02 15.71
C GLU A 85 10.78 9.71 15.03
N THR A 86 9.87 9.03 14.33
CA THR A 86 10.19 7.80 13.61
C THR A 86 11.15 8.07 12.46
N MET A 87 10.91 9.12 11.67
CA MET A 87 11.76 9.44 10.54
C MET A 87 13.19 9.79 10.99
N ALA A 88 13.36 10.49 12.11
CA ALA A 88 14.67 10.79 12.68
C ALA A 88 15.46 9.54 13.09
N LEU A 89 14.79 8.44 13.43
CA LEU A 89 15.44 7.17 13.79
C LEU A 89 15.91 6.36 12.57
N ILE A 90 15.25 6.52 11.43
CA ILE A 90 15.44 5.65 10.25
C ILE A 90 16.07 6.38 9.06
N SER A 91 16.29 7.70 9.15
CA SER A 91 16.83 8.51 8.06
C SER A 91 18.16 9.16 8.42
N GLY A 92 19.03 9.25 7.43
CA GLY A 92 20.33 9.92 7.51
C GLY A 92 21.03 9.85 6.15
N HIS A 93 21.90 10.80 5.87
CA HIS A 93 22.68 10.79 4.64
C HIS A 93 23.63 9.58 4.64
N TYR A 94 23.60 8.76 3.58
CA TYR A 94 24.32 7.47 3.57
C TYR A 94 25.85 7.60 3.73
N VAL A 95 26.46 8.69 3.25
CA VAL A 95 27.90 8.98 3.43
C VAL A 95 28.20 9.72 4.74
N THR A 96 27.58 10.90 4.94
CA THR A 96 27.94 11.81 6.04
C THR A 96 27.24 11.50 7.37
N GLY A 97 26.18 10.70 7.35
CA GLY A 97 25.36 10.41 8.52
C GLY A 97 24.49 11.59 9.00
N GLU A 98 24.49 12.72 8.27
CA GLU A 98 23.71 13.89 8.68
C GLU A 98 22.21 13.57 8.72
N PRO A 99 21.49 14.05 9.75
CA PRO A 99 20.06 13.78 9.90
C PRO A 99 19.24 14.50 8.83
N LEU A 100 18.05 13.96 8.53
CA LEU A 100 17.10 14.59 7.60
C LEU A 100 16.70 16.00 8.09
N PRO A 101 17.01 17.08 7.35
CA PRO A 101 16.62 18.44 7.74
C PRO A 101 15.11 18.60 7.91
N ASP A 102 14.68 19.38 8.91
CA ASP A 102 13.26 19.58 9.24
C ASP A 102 12.47 20.12 8.04
N LYS A 103 13.03 21.11 7.34
CA LYS A 103 12.41 21.73 6.16
C LYS A 103 12.14 20.72 5.02
N LEU A 104 13.04 19.76 4.83
CA LEU A 104 12.87 18.71 3.81
C LEU A 104 11.80 17.71 4.23
N PHE A 105 11.77 17.34 5.51
CA PHE A 105 10.72 16.49 6.05
C PHE A 105 9.33 17.13 5.90
N GLU A 106 9.16 18.39 6.30
CA GLU A 106 7.90 19.11 6.14
C GLU A 106 7.46 19.19 4.67
N SER A 107 8.39 19.48 3.76
CA SER A 107 8.12 19.52 2.32
C SER A 107 7.67 18.16 1.79
N MET A 108 8.30 17.06 2.24
CA MET A 108 7.92 15.70 1.88
C MET A 108 6.51 15.34 2.37
N ILE A 109 6.16 15.71 3.61
CA ILE A 109 4.82 15.47 4.15
C ILE A 109 3.77 16.30 3.40
N ALA A 110 4.07 17.57 3.09
CA ALA A 110 3.18 18.41 2.30
C ALA A 110 2.96 17.83 0.88
N ALA A 111 4.01 17.29 0.27
CA ALA A 111 3.93 16.66 -1.05
C ALA A 111 3.01 15.43 -1.08
N LYS A 112 2.81 14.72 0.04
CA LYS A 112 1.88 13.57 0.13
C LYS A 112 0.44 13.97 -0.20
N GLN A 113 0.05 15.22 0.04
CA GLN A 113 -1.30 15.71 -0.24
C GLN A 113 -1.50 16.14 -1.70
N PHE A 114 -0.42 16.20 -2.48
CA PHE A 114 -0.49 16.56 -3.89
C PHE A 114 -1.37 15.57 -4.65
N MET A 115 -2.42 16.08 -5.32
CA MET A 115 -3.41 15.29 -6.06
C MET A 115 -4.13 14.18 -5.28
N ALA A 116 -4.21 14.29 -3.95
CA ALA A 116 -4.90 13.30 -3.11
C ALA A 116 -6.35 13.03 -3.56
N ALA A 117 -7.05 14.05 -4.05
CA ALA A 117 -8.41 13.91 -4.59
C ALA A 117 -8.45 13.03 -5.86
N THR A 118 -7.47 13.16 -6.75
CA THR A 118 -7.38 12.34 -7.97
C THR A 118 -7.09 10.87 -7.62
N THR A 119 -6.18 10.64 -6.67
CA THR A 119 -5.90 9.28 -6.17
C THR A 119 -7.14 8.67 -5.51
N LEU A 120 -7.87 9.44 -4.69
CA LEU A 120 -9.10 8.98 -4.05
C LEU A 120 -10.17 8.67 -5.10
N LEU A 121 -10.37 9.55 -6.09
CA LEU A 121 -11.34 9.33 -7.16
C LEU A 121 -11.05 8.03 -7.93
N GLN A 122 -9.77 7.74 -8.18
CA GLN A 122 -9.37 6.49 -8.82
C GLN A 122 -9.71 5.27 -7.95
N GLN A 123 -9.48 5.32 -6.64
CA GLN A 123 -9.85 4.24 -5.72
C GLN A 123 -11.37 4.04 -5.65
N VAL A 124 -12.14 5.13 -5.57
CA VAL A 124 -13.61 5.08 -5.60
C VAL A 124 -14.11 4.49 -6.92
N HIS A 125 -13.49 4.85 -8.04
CA HIS A 125 -13.82 4.27 -9.34
C HIS A 125 -13.59 2.75 -9.37
N PHE A 126 -12.46 2.27 -8.83
CA PHE A 126 -12.18 0.84 -8.73
C PHE A 126 -13.18 0.10 -7.83
N ALA A 127 -13.51 0.66 -6.67
CA ALA A 127 -14.50 0.08 -5.77
C ALA A 127 -15.91 0.02 -6.43
N ALA A 128 -16.32 1.10 -7.10
CA ALA A 128 -17.60 1.15 -7.79
C ALA A 128 -17.66 0.17 -8.98
N LEU A 129 -16.56 0.04 -9.73
CA LEU A 129 -16.44 -0.92 -10.82
C LEU A 129 -16.53 -2.37 -10.29
N ASP A 130 -15.81 -2.68 -9.22
CA ASP A 130 -15.83 -4.01 -8.60
C ASP A 130 -17.24 -4.40 -8.13
N LEU A 131 -17.93 -3.48 -7.44
CA LEU A 131 -19.32 -3.68 -7.05
C LEU A 131 -20.25 -3.88 -8.24
N ALA A 132 -20.13 -3.05 -9.28
CA ALA A 132 -20.98 -3.15 -10.47
C ALA A 132 -20.83 -4.49 -11.19
N LEU A 133 -19.59 -5.02 -11.26
CA LEU A 133 -19.29 -6.31 -11.87
C LEU A 133 -19.87 -7.49 -11.07
N HIS A 134 -19.89 -7.40 -9.74
CA HIS A 134 -20.34 -8.50 -8.86
C HIS A 134 -21.82 -8.41 -8.46
N GLN A 135 -22.50 -7.28 -8.66
CA GLN A 135 -23.93 -7.12 -8.41
C GLN A 135 -24.81 -7.53 -9.60
N GLN A 136 -24.30 -7.43 -10.82
CA GLN A 136 -25.04 -7.79 -12.03
C GLN A 136 -24.77 -9.25 -12.39
N SER A 137 -25.83 -10.02 -12.69
CA SER A 137 -25.72 -11.35 -13.29
C SER A 137 -25.29 -11.22 -14.76
N VAL A 138 -24.07 -10.72 -15.01
CA VAL A 138 -23.53 -10.59 -16.37
C VAL A 138 -23.13 -11.98 -16.83
N THR A 139 -23.98 -12.62 -17.62
CA THR A 139 -23.57 -13.78 -18.43
C THR A 139 -22.38 -13.33 -19.27
N PRO A 140 -21.25 -14.06 -19.32
CA PRO A 140 -20.07 -13.64 -20.05
C PRO A 140 -20.27 -13.80 -21.57
N SER A 141 -21.22 -13.07 -22.14
CA SER A 141 -21.23 -12.73 -23.56
C SER A 141 -20.34 -11.51 -23.74
N SER A 142 -19.53 -11.53 -24.79
CA SER A 142 -18.42 -10.63 -25.14
C SER A 142 -18.74 -9.13 -25.29
N SER A 143 -19.90 -8.64 -24.84
CA SER A 143 -20.19 -7.23 -24.57
C SER A 143 -19.69 -6.85 -23.16
N SER A 144 -18.46 -7.23 -22.82
CA SER A 144 -17.23 -6.42 -22.89
C SER A 144 -17.08 -5.51 -21.68
N LEU A 145 -16.19 -5.89 -20.76
CA LEU A 145 -15.72 -5.12 -19.59
C LEU A 145 -15.62 -3.59 -19.80
N SER A 146 -15.23 -3.16 -21.01
CA SER A 146 -15.13 -1.75 -21.39
C SER A 146 -16.47 -1.01 -21.28
N THR A 147 -17.59 -1.67 -21.57
CA THR A 147 -18.93 -1.10 -21.48
C THR A 147 -19.29 -0.80 -20.04
N VAL A 148 -19.09 -1.77 -19.13
CA VAL A 148 -19.35 -1.59 -17.69
C VAL A 148 -18.46 -0.49 -17.13
N ARG A 149 -17.16 -0.50 -17.48
CA ARG A 149 -16.21 0.55 -17.09
C ARG A 149 -16.66 1.94 -17.54
N THR A 150 -17.13 2.06 -18.78
CA THR A 150 -17.59 3.34 -19.35
C THR A 150 -18.89 3.80 -18.70
N ALA A 151 -19.82 2.89 -18.43
CA ALA A 151 -21.07 3.19 -17.73
C ALA A 151 -20.83 3.68 -16.29
N VAL A 152 -19.93 3.03 -15.54
CA VAL A 152 -19.52 3.47 -14.20
C VAL A 152 -18.85 4.84 -14.26
N ALA A 153 -17.93 5.06 -15.20
CA ALA A 153 -17.30 6.37 -15.36
C ALA A 153 -18.33 7.48 -15.66
N ASN A 154 -19.24 7.25 -16.61
CA ASN A 154 -20.25 8.25 -16.99
C ASN A 154 -21.23 8.57 -15.86
N LYS A 155 -21.59 7.57 -15.03
CA LYS A 155 -22.49 7.77 -13.88
C LYS A 155 -21.96 8.82 -12.91
N TYR A 156 -20.66 8.78 -12.59
CA TYR A 156 -20.05 9.68 -11.60
C TYR A 156 -19.50 10.98 -12.21
N VAL A 157 -19.27 11.03 -13.52
CA VAL A 157 -18.84 12.27 -14.20
C VAL A 157 -19.99 13.28 -14.35
N GLN A 158 -21.24 12.82 -14.54
CA GLN A 158 -22.37 13.73 -14.77
C GLN A 158 -22.84 14.48 -13.52
N GLU A 159 -22.57 13.98 -12.31
CA GLU A 159 -22.95 14.63 -11.05
C GLU A 159 -21.99 15.76 -10.62
N THR A 160 -20.87 15.96 -11.34
CA THR A 160 -19.82 16.92 -10.96
C THR A 160 -19.95 18.30 -11.68
N VAL A 161 -20.97 18.48 -12.53
CA VAL A 161 -21.28 19.77 -13.17
C VAL A 161 -22.48 20.41 -12.48
N VAL A 162 -22.26 20.93 -11.27
CA VAL A 162 -23.16 21.90 -10.60
C VAL A 162 -22.30 22.93 -9.88
#